data_AF-A0A7S3WDC4-F1
#
_entry.id   AF-A0A7S3WDC4-F1
#
_cell.length_a   1.000
_cell.length_b   1.000
_cell.length_c   1.000
_cell.angle_alpha   90.00
_cell.angle_beta   90.00
_cell.angle_gamma   90.00
#
_symmetry.space_group_name_H-M   'P 1'
#
loop_
_entity.id
_entity.type
_entity.pdbx_description
1 polymer ?
#
loop_
_entity_poly.entity_id
_entity_poly.type
_entity_poly.pdbx_seq_one_letter_code
_entity_poly.pdbx_strand_id
1 'polypeptide(L)'
;PSAPPAKATVEAAAAKSGPSIPKRAGGPTRPPASIEDFLWNIHSVLEAFGESMPLDQLKDAYSKHLGHKCAIERFLVVGEGGLAATLKRIPHIVTILQEKDGVMLKATLNAGTTKEQLVSADHSYRRQLQQ
;
A
#
# COMPACT_ATOMS: atom_id res chain seq x y z
N PRO A 1 -38.04 39.45 30.39
CA PRO A 1 -36.92 38.68 30.97
C PRO A 1 -37.06 37.18 30.71
N SER A 2 -36.24 36.65 29.80
CA SER A 2 -35.42 35.43 29.98
C SER A 2 -34.86 35.00 28.63
N ALA A 3 -33.54 34.86 28.61
CA ALA A 3 -32.67 34.69 27.47
C ALA A 3 -32.77 33.29 26.80
N PRO A 4 -32.37 33.16 25.53
CA PRO A 4 -32.09 31.85 24.93
C PRO A 4 -30.71 31.35 25.40
N PRO A 5 -30.54 30.06 25.74
CA PRO A 5 -29.21 29.50 25.92
C PRO A 5 -28.60 29.17 24.54
N ALA A 6 -27.57 29.93 24.19
CA ALA A 6 -26.57 29.56 23.21
C ALA A 6 -25.94 28.20 23.56
N LYS A 7 -25.81 27.32 22.58
CA LYS A 7 -24.88 26.19 22.65
C LYS A 7 -23.91 26.25 21.48
N ALA A 8 -22.75 26.81 21.85
CA ALA A 8 -21.41 26.48 21.40
C ALA A 8 -21.27 25.65 20.12
N THR A 9 -20.79 26.34 19.09
CA THR A 9 -19.91 25.84 18.04
C THR A 9 -18.81 24.96 18.65
N VAL A 10 -18.74 23.70 18.26
CA VAL A 10 -17.55 22.86 18.49
C VAL A 10 -16.72 22.93 17.21
N GLU A 11 -15.73 23.81 17.24
CA GLU A 11 -14.64 23.86 16.28
C GLU A 11 -13.59 22.81 16.67
N ALA A 12 -13.04 22.15 15.63
CA ALA A 12 -11.76 21.46 15.60
C ALA A 12 -11.54 20.26 16.54
N ALA A 13 -11.69 19.07 15.96
CA ALA A 13 -10.74 17.98 16.16
C ALA A 13 -10.48 17.30 14.81
N ALA A 14 -9.61 17.91 14.00
CA ALA A 14 -8.91 17.21 12.93
C ALA A 14 -7.93 16.22 13.57
N ALA A 15 -8.48 15.12 14.10
CA ALA A 15 -7.68 13.96 14.47
C ALA A 15 -7.05 13.43 13.18
N LYS A 16 -5.74 13.16 13.25
CA LYS A 16 -4.93 12.53 12.22
C LYS A 16 -5.42 11.10 11.96
N SER A 17 -6.61 10.97 11.38
CA SER A 17 -7.15 9.71 10.90
C SER A 17 -6.52 9.47 9.53
N GLY A 18 -5.27 9.04 9.54
CA GLY A 18 -4.76 8.31 8.39
C GLY A 18 -5.74 7.15 8.10
N PRO A 19 -6.00 6.82 6.83
CA PRO A 19 -6.92 5.76 6.44
C PRO A 19 -6.70 4.52 7.31
N SER A 20 -7.73 4.12 8.04
CA SER A 20 -7.65 2.97 8.95
C SER A 20 -7.68 1.71 8.11
N ILE A 21 -6.51 1.24 7.69
CA ILE A 21 -6.40 -0.02 6.95
C ILE A 21 -6.78 -1.15 7.91
N PRO A 22 -7.85 -1.91 7.61
CA PRO A 22 -8.27 -3.00 8.47
C PRO A 22 -7.14 -4.03 8.57
N LYS A 23 -6.82 -4.46 9.79
CA LYS A 23 -5.83 -5.52 10.00
C LYS A 23 -6.35 -6.80 9.35
N ARG A 24 -5.51 -7.48 8.56
CA ARG A 24 -5.94 -8.69 7.84
C ARG A 24 -6.24 -9.82 8.83
N ALA A 25 -7.52 -10.20 8.94
CA ALA A 25 -7.89 -11.43 9.63
C ALA A 25 -7.33 -12.62 8.82
N GLY A 26 -6.34 -13.33 9.38
CA GLY A 26 -5.67 -14.46 8.71
C GLY A 26 -4.55 -14.07 7.73
N GLY A 27 -4.07 -12.82 7.76
CA GLY A 27 -2.89 -12.43 6.99
C GLY A 27 -1.60 -13.11 7.45
N PRO A 28 -0.58 -13.23 6.59
CA PRO A 28 0.71 -13.78 6.98
C PRO A 28 1.32 -12.92 8.11
N THR A 29 1.32 -13.48 9.32
CA THR A 29 1.94 -12.89 10.52
C THR A 29 3.46 -13.02 10.52
N ARG A 30 4.00 -13.82 9.60
CA ARG A 30 5.43 -14.03 9.43
C ARG A 30 5.98 -13.10 8.34
N PRO A 31 7.22 -12.62 8.48
CA PRO A 31 7.89 -11.90 7.40
C PRO A 31 7.88 -12.71 6.10
N PRO A 32 7.79 -12.06 4.93
CA PRO A 32 7.83 -12.76 3.64
C PRO A 32 9.11 -13.60 3.52
N ALA A 33 8.95 -14.83 3.03
CA ALA A 33 10.07 -15.77 2.81
C ALA A 33 10.68 -15.60 1.42
N SER A 34 9.88 -15.14 0.45
CA SER A 34 10.28 -14.92 -0.94
C SER A 34 9.88 -13.52 -1.45
N ILE A 35 10.41 -13.14 -2.61
CA ILE A 35 9.99 -11.92 -3.31
C ILE A 35 8.50 -11.98 -3.69
N GLU A 36 7.99 -13.14 -4.07
CA GLU A 36 6.58 -13.35 -4.42
C GLU A 36 5.66 -13.10 -3.21
N ASP A 37 6.04 -13.58 -2.02
CA ASP A 37 5.33 -13.28 -0.78
C ASP A 37 5.34 -11.79 -0.48
N PHE A 38 6.47 -11.12 -0.71
CA PHE A 38 6.59 -9.69 -0.51
C PHE A 38 5.69 -8.90 -1.46
N LEU A 39 5.67 -9.25 -2.75
CA LEU A 39 4.80 -8.62 -3.75
C LEU A 39 3.31 -8.86 -3.44
N TRP A 40 2.96 -10.07 -3.00
CA TRP A 40 1.62 -10.40 -2.53
C TRP A 40 1.19 -9.56 -1.32
N ASN A 41 2.08 -9.39 -0.35
CA ASN A 41 1.84 -8.56 0.81
C ASN A 41 1.58 -7.10 0.43
N ILE A 42 2.36 -6.54 -0.51
CA ILE A 42 2.14 -5.18 -1.03
C ILE A 42 0.78 -5.08 -1.72
N HIS A 43 0.45 -6.04 -2.58
CA HIS A 43 -0.86 -6.07 -3.24
C HIS A 43 -2.01 -6.13 -2.24
N SER A 44 -1.93 -7.01 -1.23
CA SER A 44 -2.96 -7.12 -0.18
C SER A 44 -3.15 -5.83 0.61
N VAL A 45 -2.06 -5.09 0.88
CA VAL A 45 -2.13 -3.79 1.58
C VAL A 45 -2.81 -2.73 0.72
N LEU A 46 -2.48 -2.66 -0.57
CA LEU A 46 -3.09 -1.72 -1.51
C LEU A 46 -4.56 -2.07 -1.77
N GLU A 47 -4.89 -3.35 -1.87
CA GLU A 47 -6.25 -3.84 -2.01
C GLU A 47 -7.09 -3.52 -0.76
N ALA A 48 -6.54 -3.77 0.43
CA ALA A 48 -7.22 -3.45 1.70
C ALA A 48 -7.41 -1.94 1.92
N PHE A 49 -6.61 -1.10 1.26
CA PHE A 49 -6.81 0.35 1.24
C PHE A 49 -7.95 0.76 0.29
N GLY A 50 -8.22 -0.03 -0.75
CA GLY A 50 -9.33 0.17 -1.70
C GLY A 50 -9.09 1.24 -2.76
N GLU A 51 -8.30 2.27 -2.45
CA GLU A 51 -7.99 3.41 -3.32
C GLU A 51 -6.48 3.60 -3.56
N SER A 52 -6.12 4.74 -4.16
CA SER A 52 -4.74 5.18 -4.32
C SER A 52 -4.15 5.58 -2.96
N MET A 53 -3.04 4.95 -2.55
CA MET A 53 -2.35 5.20 -1.29
C MET A 53 -1.13 6.11 -1.49
N PRO A 54 -0.92 7.14 -0.66
CA PRO A 54 0.32 7.90 -0.67
C PRO A 54 1.56 7.01 -0.40
N LEU A 55 2.64 7.21 -1.17
CA LEU A 55 3.88 6.42 -1.08
C LEU A 55 4.50 6.41 0.33
N ASP A 56 4.44 7.55 1.02
CA ASP A 56 4.90 7.74 2.39
C ASP A 56 4.14 6.88 3.39
N GLN A 57 2.84 6.63 3.15
CA GLN A 57 2.01 5.79 4.00
C GLN A 57 2.24 4.29 3.80
N LEU A 58 2.89 3.87 2.71
CA LEU A 58 3.05 2.44 2.37
C LEU A 58 3.69 1.63 3.51
N LYS A 59 4.78 2.14 4.11
CA LYS A 59 5.51 1.40 5.15
C LYS A 59 4.67 1.25 6.43
N ASP A 60 3.98 2.31 6.82
CA ASP A 60 3.09 2.31 7.99
C ASP A 60 1.86 1.44 7.76
N ALA A 61 1.24 1.57 6.59
CA ALA A 61 0.14 0.76 6.12
C ALA A 61 0.46 -0.74 6.15
N TYR A 62 1.61 -1.10 5.59
CA TYR A 62 2.12 -2.47 5.58
C TYR A 62 2.30 -3.01 7.00
N SER A 63 2.95 -2.22 7.88
CA SER A 63 3.18 -2.63 9.26
C SER A 63 1.89 -2.77 10.07
N LYS A 64 0.90 -1.91 9.85
CA LYS A 64 -0.40 -1.99 10.53
C LYS A 64 -1.23 -3.16 10.03
N HIS A 65 -1.27 -3.37 8.71
CA HIS A 65 -2.08 -4.40 8.08
C HIS A 65 -1.54 -5.82 8.35
N LEU A 66 -0.22 -6.00 8.29
CA LEU A 66 0.46 -7.31 8.37
C LEU A 66 1.17 -7.57 9.70
N GLY A 67 1.31 -6.55 10.56
CA GLY A 67 1.92 -6.68 11.88
C GLY A 67 3.45 -6.79 11.89
N HIS A 68 4.12 -6.54 10.77
CA HIS A 68 5.59 -6.59 10.65
C HIS A 68 6.12 -5.51 9.70
N LYS A 69 7.40 -5.14 9.86
CA LYS A 69 8.02 -4.06 9.08
C LYS A 69 8.11 -4.41 7.59
N CYS A 70 7.88 -3.41 6.73
CA CYS A 70 8.08 -3.52 5.29
C CYS A 70 9.59 -3.59 4.97
N ALA A 71 10.10 -4.81 4.74
CA ALA A 71 11.50 -5.08 4.45
C ALA A 71 11.81 -5.02 2.94
N ILE A 72 11.43 -3.94 2.27
CA ILE A 72 11.51 -3.84 0.80
C ILE A 72 12.94 -4.02 0.27
N GLU A 73 13.94 -3.46 0.94
CA GLU A 73 15.35 -3.52 0.55
C GLU A 73 15.92 -4.96 0.53
N ARG A 74 15.26 -5.89 1.23
CA ARG A 74 15.63 -7.32 1.21
C ARG A 74 15.23 -8.00 -0.09
N PHE A 75 14.17 -7.53 -0.75
CA PHE A 75 13.59 -8.18 -1.93
C PHE A 75 13.80 -7.37 -3.20
N LEU A 76 13.76 -6.05 -3.10
CA LEU A 76 13.92 -5.14 -4.22
C LEU A 76 15.13 -4.23 -3.97
N VAL A 77 15.94 -4.05 -5.00
CA VAL A 77 17.06 -3.12 -4.96
C VAL A 77 16.51 -1.69 -5.00
N VAL A 78 16.70 -0.97 -3.89
CA VAL A 78 16.39 0.46 -3.79
C VAL A 78 17.66 1.24 -4.16
N GLY A 79 17.64 1.83 -5.36
CA GLY A 79 18.74 2.66 -5.86
C GLY A 79 18.51 4.16 -5.59
N GLU A 80 19.24 5.03 -6.29
CA GLU A 80 19.16 6.49 -6.13
C GLU A 80 17.75 7.07 -6.30
N GLY A 81 16.88 6.43 -7.08
CA GLY A 81 15.48 6.86 -7.26
C GLY A 81 14.54 6.49 -6.10
N GLY A 82 15.05 5.86 -5.04
CA GLY A 82 14.31 5.50 -3.84
C GLY A 82 13.15 4.54 -4.09
N LEU A 83 12.22 4.52 -3.14
CA LEU A 83 11.08 3.60 -3.13
C LEU A 83 10.18 3.76 -4.38
N ALA A 84 9.92 5.00 -4.81
CA ALA A 84 9.11 5.28 -5.99
C ALA A 84 9.72 4.66 -7.25
N ALA A 85 11.01 4.89 -7.51
CA ALA A 85 11.66 4.34 -8.70
C ALA A 85 11.73 2.80 -8.66
N THR A 86 11.93 2.22 -7.47
CA THR A 86 11.89 0.76 -7.30
C THR A 86 10.52 0.19 -7.64
N LEU A 87 9.43 0.81 -7.17
CA LEU A 87 8.08 0.37 -7.47
C LEU A 87 7.71 0.58 -8.96
N LYS A 88 8.28 1.60 -9.64
CA LYS A 88 8.10 1.77 -11.10
C LYS A 88 8.63 0.60 -11.93
N ARG A 89 9.53 -0.22 -11.38
CA ARG A 89 10.09 -1.41 -12.06
C ARG A 89 9.17 -2.63 -12.00
N ILE A 90 8.09 -2.57 -11.22
CA ILE A 90 7.10 -3.65 -11.08
C ILE A 90 5.68 -3.16 -11.44
N PRO A 91 5.49 -2.58 -12.64
CA PRO A 91 4.22 -1.96 -13.03
C PRO A 91 3.07 -2.97 -13.10
N HIS A 92 3.35 -4.26 -13.26
CA HIS A 92 2.38 -5.35 -13.24
C HIS A 92 1.78 -5.63 -11.86
N ILE A 93 2.43 -5.16 -10.78
CA ILE A 93 1.95 -5.34 -9.40
C ILE A 93 1.40 -4.03 -8.85
N VAL A 94 2.15 -2.94 -9.02
CA VAL A 94 1.83 -1.63 -8.47
C VAL A 94 1.86 -0.58 -9.57
N THR A 95 0.78 0.17 -9.69
CA THR A 95 0.69 1.35 -10.52
C THR A 95 1.08 2.56 -9.69
N ILE A 96 2.03 3.34 -10.21
CA ILE A 96 2.38 4.63 -9.61
C ILE A 96 1.65 5.74 -10.35
N LEU A 97 0.91 6.55 -9.60
CA LEU A 97 0.24 7.74 -10.07
C LEU A 97 0.99 8.96 -9.52
N GLN A 98 1.35 9.90 -10.40
CA GLN A 98 2.00 11.13 -9.99
C GLN A 98 0.96 12.24 -10.02
N GLU A 99 0.56 12.70 -8.83
CA GLU A 99 -0.48 13.71 -8.63
C GLU A 99 0.14 15.02 -8.13
N LYS A 100 -0.65 16.10 -8.12
CA LYS A 100 -0.19 17.42 -7.66
C LYS A 100 0.29 17.38 -6.20
N ASP A 101 -0.32 16.52 -5.39
CA ASP A 101 -0.06 16.38 -3.95
C ASP A 101 0.99 15.31 -3.63
N GLY A 102 1.55 14.62 -4.63
CA GLY A 102 2.64 13.67 -4.43
C GLY A 102 2.55 12.39 -5.25
N VAL A 103 3.27 11.36 -4.81
CA VAL A 103 3.30 10.05 -5.45
C VAL A 103 2.29 9.14 -4.77
N MET A 104 1.31 8.68 -5.54
CA MET A 104 0.26 7.76 -5.11
C MET A 104 0.51 6.37 -5.70
N LEU A 105 0.12 5.34 -4.96
CA LEU A 105 0.29 3.93 -5.28
C LEU A 105 -1.06 3.27 -5.38
N LYS A 106 -1.26 2.48 -6.42
CA LYS A 106 -2.48 1.69 -6.60
C LYS A 106 -2.11 0.27 -6.97
N ALA A 107 -2.90 -0.72 -6.53
CA ALA A 107 -2.76 -2.08 -7.04
C ALA A 107 -3.05 -2.08 -8.55
N THR A 108 -2.13 -2.66 -9.34
CA THR A 108 -2.36 -2.84 -10.79
C THR A 108 -3.35 -3.98 -11.03
N LEU A 109 -3.23 -5.05 -10.24
CA LEU A 109 -4.13 -6.19 -10.30
C LEU A 109 -5.45 -5.84 -9.61
N ASN A 110 -6.54 -6.42 -10.11
CA ASN A 110 -7.89 -6.16 -9.61
C ASN A 110 -8.08 -6.67 -8.17
N ALA A 111 -9.03 -6.09 -7.45
CA ALA A 111 -9.48 -6.67 -6.17
C ALA A 111 -10.01 -8.10 -6.39
N GLY A 112 -9.73 -8.99 -5.46
CA GLY A 112 -10.01 -10.43 -5.53
C GLY A 112 -8.97 -11.25 -6.29
N THR A 113 -7.87 -10.65 -6.74
CA THR A 113 -6.77 -11.38 -7.37
C THR A 113 -6.16 -12.37 -6.38
N THR A 114 -5.91 -13.61 -6.80
CA THR A 114 -5.26 -14.60 -5.94
C THR A 114 -3.74 -14.47 -5.96
N LYS A 115 -3.08 -15.05 -4.96
CA LYS A 115 -1.62 -15.06 -4.89
C LYS A 115 -0.99 -15.73 -6.12
N GLU A 116 -1.58 -16.82 -6.58
CA GLU A 116 -1.13 -17.58 -7.75
C GLU A 116 -1.22 -16.74 -9.03
N GLN A 117 -2.29 -15.95 -9.17
CA GLN A 117 -2.46 -15.03 -10.29
C GLN A 117 -1.40 -13.92 -10.28
N LEU A 118 -1.13 -13.34 -9.10
CA LEU A 118 -0.07 -12.36 -8.94
C LEU A 118 1.30 -12.94 -9.29
N VAL A 119 1.61 -14.14 -8.78
CA VAL A 119 2.87 -14.84 -9.08
C VAL A 119 2.99 -15.11 -10.59
N SER A 120 1.92 -15.58 -11.23
CA SER A 120 1.88 -15.81 -12.67
C SER A 120 2.12 -14.53 -13.48
N ALA A 121 1.53 -13.42 -13.05
CA ALA A 121 1.76 -12.10 -13.66
C ALA A 121 3.23 -11.65 -13.51
N ASP A 122 3.83 -11.86 -12.33
CA ASP A 122 5.25 -11.54 -12.07
C ASP A 122 6.21 -12.37 -12.92
N HIS A 123 6.00 -13.69 -13.00
CA HIS A 123 6.80 -14.57 -13.85
C HIS A 123 6.67 -14.20 -15.33
N SER A 124 5.47 -13.85 -15.78
CA SER A 124 5.23 -13.45 -17.17
C SER A 124 5.94 -12.14 -17.51
N TYR A 125 5.87 -11.14 -16.62
CA TYR A 125 6.57 -9.88 -16.79
C TYR A 125 8.09 -10.05 -16.80
N ARG A 126 8.65 -10.85 -15.89
CA ARG A 126 10.10 -11.13 -15.86
C ARG A 126 10.60 -11.82 -17.12
N ARG A 127 9.82 -12.75 -17.68
CA ARG A 127 10.17 -13.40 -18.95
C ARG A 127 10.20 -12.42 -20.11
N GLN A 128 9.29 -11.46 -20.15
CA GLN A 128 9.28 -10.41 -21.19
C GLN A 128 10.50 -9.50 -21.11
N LEU A 129 11.03 -9.21 -19.92
CA LEU A 129 12.22 -8.39 -19.74
C LEU A 129 13.54 -9.09 -20.14
N GLN A 130 13.53 -10.40 -20.36
CA GLN A 130 14.70 -11.17 -20.78
C GLN A 130 14.80 -11.33 -22.31
N GLN A 131 13.88 -10.73 -23.07
CA GLN A 131 13.88 -10.66 -24.53
C GLN A 131 14.43 -9.33 -25.01
#